data_AF-F5RNL8-F1
#
_entry.id   AF-F5RNL8-F1
#
_cell.length_a   1.000
_cell.length_b   1.000
_cell.length_c   1.000
_cell.angle_alpha   90.00
_cell.angle_beta   90.00
_cell.angle_gamma   90.00
#
_symmetry.space_group_name_H-M   'P 1'
#
loop_
_entity.id
_entity.type
_entity.pdbx_description
1 polymer ?
#
loop_
_entity_poly.entity_id
_entity_poly.type
_entity_poly.pdbx_seq_one_letter_code
_entity_poly.pdbx_strand_id
1 'polypeptide(L)'
;MRTKGGDTMTLEYNVTIHLEVLREGFAELLSDIRRFKDFVGVAAMDQRHPLAIFEKQVIGLYHGILGSGYNTMADVQELKGQLIFARAYIREMETEYAGELQRTGA
;
A
#
# COMPACT_ATOMS: atom_id res chain seq x y z
N MET A 1 35.96 25.79 17.56
CA MET A 1 35.31 25.41 16.31
C MET A 1 35.66 23.95 16.02
N ARG A 2 34.69 23.03 16.17
CA ARG A 2 34.84 21.62 15.80
C ARG A 2 33.51 21.19 15.18
N THR A 3 33.49 21.16 13.86
CA THR A 3 32.42 20.59 13.06
C THR A 3 32.46 19.07 13.20
N LYS A 4 31.53 18.50 13.97
CA LYS A 4 31.06 17.13 13.72
C LYS A 4 29.75 17.32 12.97
N GLY A 5 29.75 17.23 11.65
CA GLY A 5 29.99 15.97 10.95
C GLY A 5 28.63 15.29 10.95
N GLY A 6 27.81 15.65 9.96
CA GLY A 6 26.43 15.21 9.84
C GLY A 6 26.38 13.70 9.94
N ASP A 7 25.54 13.24 10.85
CA ASP A 7 25.18 11.84 11.03
C ASP A 7 24.36 11.47 9.79
N THR A 8 25.04 11.22 8.66
CA THR A 8 24.47 10.49 7.54
C THR A 8 24.17 9.11 8.11
N MET A 9 22.95 8.98 8.60
CA MET A 9 22.27 7.76 8.99
C MET A 9 22.43 6.79 7.81
N THR A 10 23.52 6.03 7.82
CA THR A 10 23.73 4.94 6.87
C THR A 10 22.62 3.96 7.17
N LEU A 11 21.52 4.07 6.41
CA LEU A 11 20.48 3.07 6.39
C LEU A 11 21.20 1.75 6.21
N GLU A 12 21.04 0.82 7.16
CA GLU A 12 21.65 -0.48 7.01
C GLU A 12 21.20 -1.04 5.66
N TYR A 13 22.14 -1.45 4.81
CA TYR A 13 21.87 -1.93 3.45
C TYR A 13 20.73 -2.96 3.41
N ASN A 14 20.60 -3.76 4.48
CA ASN A 14 19.52 -4.72 4.68
C ASN A 14 18.12 -4.07 4.75
N VAL A 15 17.98 -2.91 5.39
CA VAL A 15 16.71 -2.17 5.48
C VAL A 15 16.30 -1.66 4.09
N THR A 16 17.22 -1.07 3.32
CA THR A 16 16.92 -0.55 1.97
C THR A 16 16.35 -1.62 1.05
N ILE A 17 16.98 -2.80 1.00
CA ILE A 17 16.47 -3.92 0.19
C ILE A 17 15.06 -4.32 0.62
N HIS A 18 14.82 -4.41 1.94
CA HIS A 18 13.48 -4.74 2.43
C HIS A 18 12.43 -3.70 2.04
N LEU A 19 12.79 -2.41 2.07
CA LEU A 19 11.90 -1.33 1.64
C LEU A 19 11.63 -1.39 0.14
N GLU A 20 12.61 -1.71 -0.69
CA GLU A 20 12.42 -1.90 -2.14
C GLU A 20 11.44 -3.04 -2.44
N VAL A 21 11.63 -4.20 -1.80
CA VAL A 21 10.70 -5.35 -1.93
C VAL A 21 9.29 -4.98 -1.47
N LEU A 22 9.18 -4.23 -0.37
CA LEU A 22 7.88 -3.75 0.12
C LEU A 22 7.23 -2.80 -0.88
N ARG A 23 8.00 -1.87 -1.45
CA ARG A 23 7.50 -0.93 -2.46
C ARG A 23 6.96 -1.64 -3.69
N GLU A 24 7.61 -2.70 -4.15
CA GLU A 24 7.10 -3.57 -5.23
C GLU A 24 5.78 -4.24 -4.83
N GLY A 25 5.70 -4.80 -3.62
CA GLY A 25 4.48 -5.40 -3.11
C GLY A 25 3.29 -4.42 -3.01
N PHE A 26 3.54 -3.17 -2.64
CA PHE A 26 2.53 -2.10 -2.66
C PHE A 26 2.17 -1.66 -4.07
N ALA A 27 3.09 -1.68 -5.04
CA ALA A 27 2.78 -1.41 -6.44
C ALA A 27 1.88 -2.48 -7.07
N GLU A 28 2.12 -3.76 -6.73
CA GLU A 28 1.26 -4.87 -7.10
C GLU A 28 -0.15 -4.70 -6.51
N LEU A 29 -0.25 -4.42 -5.21
CA LEU A 29 -1.53 -4.14 -4.55
C LEU A 29 -2.29 -2.97 -5.21
N LEU A 30 -1.60 -1.88 -5.55
CA LEU A 30 -2.22 -0.75 -6.27
C LEU A 30 -2.78 -1.17 -7.63
N SER A 31 -2.09 -2.08 -8.32
CA SER A 31 -2.57 -2.62 -9.59
C SER A 31 -3.82 -3.45 -9.40
N ASP A 32 -3.87 -4.28 -8.36
CA ASP A 32 -5.04 -5.09 -8.02
C ASP A 32 -6.25 -4.23 -7.63
N ILE A 33 -6.05 -3.20 -6.80
CA ILE A 33 -7.11 -2.24 -6.43
C ILE A 33 -7.71 -1.57 -7.67
N ARG A 34 -6.87 -1.16 -8.63
CA ARG A 34 -7.33 -0.51 -9.86
C ARG A 34 -8.13 -1.47 -10.73
N ARG A 35 -7.67 -2.71 -10.90
CA ARG A 35 -8.44 -3.75 -11.62
C ARG A 35 -9.79 -4.00 -10.96
N PHE A 36 -9.83 -4.05 -9.62
CA PHE A 36 -11.08 -4.26 -8.90
C PHE A 36 -12.04 -3.06 -9.05
N LYS A 37 -11.52 -1.83 -8.99
CA LYS A 37 -12.31 -0.62 -9.29
C LYS A 37 -12.92 -0.65 -10.69
N ASP A 38 -12.15 -1.07 -11.68
CA ASP A 38 -12.62 -1.21 -13.06
C ASP A 38 -13.72 -2.27 -13.17
N PHE A 39 -13.58 -3.40 -12.46
CA PHE A 39 -14.58 -4.46 -12.41
C PHE A 39 -15.91 -4.02 -11.81
N VAL A 40 -15.89 -3.28 -10.69
CA VAL A 40 -17.13 -2.82 -10.03
C VAL A 40 -17.66 -1.50 -10.61
N GLY A 41 -16.97 -0.91 -11.57
CA GLY A 41 -17.39 0.33 -12.24
C GLY A 41 -17.24 1.60 -11.39
N VAL A 42 -16.27 1.66 -10.47
CA VAL A 42 -15.99 2.91 -9.72
C VAL A 42 -15.47 3.96 -10.68
N ALA A 43 -16.23 5.03 -10.89
CA ALA A 43 -15.79 6.15 -11.70
C ALA A 43 -14.52 6.78 -11.10
N ALA A 44 -13.56 7.16 -11.96
CA ALA A 44 -12.30 7.77 -11.53
C ALA A 44 -12.47 9.03 -10.66
N MET A 45 -13.62 9.71 -10.74
CA MET A 45 -13.94 10.92 -9.97
C MET A 45 -14.69 10.65 -8.66
N ASP A 46 -15.14 9.42 -8.41
CA ASP A 46 -15.82 9.10 -7.15
C ASP A 46 -14.79 8.86 -6.01
N GLN A 47 -14.30 9.96 -5.46
CA GLN A 47 -13.35 9.95 -4.35
C GLN A 47 -13.98 9.55 -3.00
N ARG A 48 -15.30 9.36 -2.94
CA ARG A 48 -16.00 8.95 -1.71
C ARG A 48 -16.18 7.43 -1.65
N HIS A 49 -16.03 6.73 -2.77
CA HIS A 49 -16.07 5.28 -2.81
C HIS A 49 -15.00 4.66 -1.89
N PRO A 50 -15.33 3.65 -1.07
CA PRO A 50 -14.37 3.00 -0.17
C PRO A 50 -13.07 2.57 -0.87
N LEU A 51 -13.16 1.96 -2.06
CA LEU A 51 -11.98 1.62 -2.88
C LEU A 51 -11.12 2.82 -3.28
N ALA A 52 -11.71 3.98 -3.57
CA ALA A 52 -10.95 5.17 -3.94
C ALA A 52 -10.23 5.78 -2.73
N ILE A 53 -10.89 5.77 -1.56
CA ILE A 53 -10.29 6.18 -0.29
C ILE A 53 -9.13 5.26 0.07
N PHE A 54 -9.34 3.95 -0.04
CA PHE A 54 -8.33 2.96 0.25
C PHE A 54 -7.14 3.05 -0.72
N GLU A 55 -7.38 3.15 -2.03
CA GLU A 55 -6.33 3.37 -3.03
C GLU A 55 -5.45 4.56 -2.66
N LYS A 56 -6.06 5.68 -2.24
CA LYS A 56 -5.33 6.89 -1.84
C LYS A 56 -4.44 6.65 -0.61
N GLN A 57 -4.88 5.85 0.36
CA GLN A 57 -4.06 5.46 1.51
C GLN A 57 -2.86 4.63 1.07
N VAL A 58 -3.09 3.64 0.19
CA VAL A 58 -2.01 2.79 -0.35
C VAL A 58 -1.02 3.59 -1.20
N ILE A 59 -1.48 4.57 -2.00
CA ILE A 59 -0.62 5.50 -2.75
C ILE A 59 0.29 6.29 -1.80
N GLY A 60 -0.25 6.76 -0.67
CA GLY A 60 0.52 7.47 0.36
C GLY A 60 1.66 6.62 0.91
N LEU A 61 1.39 5.36 1.25
CA LEU A 61 2.40 4.41 1.69
C LEU A 61 3.45 4.15 0.59
N TYR A 62 2.99 3.82 -0.62
CA TYR A 62 3.87 3.54 -1.77
C TYR A 62 4.89 4.65 -2.04
N HIS A 63 4.44 5.91 -2.01
CA HIS A 63 5.34 7.06 -2.21
C HIS A 63 6.21 7.37 -0.99
N GLY A 64 5.76 6.98 0.21
CA GLY A 64 6.49 7.19 1.46
C GLY A 64 7.63 6.20 1.72
N ILE A 65 7.57 4.98 1.19
CA ILE A 65 8.49 3.86 1.52
C ILE A 65 9.98 4.20 1.35
N LEU A 66 10.35 4.90 0.28
CA LEU A 66 11.75 5.31 0.04
C LEU A 66 12.04 6.75 0.50
N GLY A 67 11.09 7.37 1.20
CA GLY A 67 11.28 8.66 1.86
C GLY A 67 11.99 8.51 3.21
N SER A 68 12.16 9.62 3.92
CA SER A 68 12.80 9.64 5.24
C SER A 68 11.95 9.06 6.38
N GLY A 69 10.73 8.60 6.08
CA GLY A 69 9.77 8.13 7.08
C GLY A 69 9.97 6.69 7.54
N TYR A 70 10.74 5.89 6.79
CA TYR A 70 10.99 4.48 7.09
C TYR A 70 12.48 4.17 6.93
N ASN A 71 13.16 3.91 8.04
CA ASN A 71 14.62 3.74 8.04
C ASN A 71 15.12 2.68 9.02
N THR A 72 14.22 1.99 9.73
CA THR A 72 14.53 0.93 10.67
C THR A 72 13.93 -0.41 10.27
N MET A 73 14.42 -1.51 10.86
CA MET A 73 13.78 -2.81 10.71
C MET A 73 12.40 -2.87 11.37
N ALA A 74 12.11 -2.04 12.38
CA ALA A 74 10.78 -1.96 12.97
C ALA A 74 9.77 -1.42 11.95
N ASP A 75 10.15 -0.36 11.22
CA ASP A 75 9.38 0.20 10.11
C ASP A 75 9.11 -0.84 9.02
N VAL A 76 10.12 -1.64 8.66
CA VAL A 76 9.97 -2.74 7.71
C VAL A 76 8.93 -3.75 8.19
N GLN A 77 8.92 -4.11 9.48
CA GLN A 77 7.93 -5.06 10.01
C GLN A 77 6.53 -4.45 10.05
N GLU A 78 6.41 -3.16 10.38
CA GLU A 78 5.14 -2.44 10.32
C GLU A 78 4.58 -2.43 8.89
N LEU A 79 5.39 -2.03 7.91
CA LEU A 79 5.00 -2.01 6.50
C LEU A 79 4.62 -3.40 5.98
N LYS A 80 5.32 -4.46 6.42
CA LYS A 80 4.93 -5.86 6.12
C LYS A 80 3.54 -6.17 6.65
N GLY A 81 3.26 -5.81 7.91
CA GLY A 81 1.94 -6.00 8.52
C GLY A 81 0.85 -5.24 7.77
N GLN A 82 1.10 -3.98 7.42
CA GLN A 82 0.19 -3.15 6.63
C GLN A 82 -0.08 -3.76 5.25
N LEU A 83 0.94 -4.26 4.55
CA LEU A 83 0.77 -4.91 3.25
C LEU A 83 -0.08 -6.19 3.34
N ILE A 84 0.16 -7.02 4.36
CA ILE A 84 -0.63 -8.25 4.59
C ILE A 84 -2.09 -7.90 4.86
N PHE A 85 -2.34 -6.94 5.77
CA PHE A 85 -3.68 -6.47 6.08
C PHE A 85 -4.38 -5.92 4.83
N ALA A 86 -3.69 -5.08 4.06
CA ALA A 86 -4.26 -4.44 2.89
C ALA A 86 -4.65 -5.43 1.78
N ARG A 87 -3.83 -6.48 1.59
CA ARG A 87 -4.15 -7.58 0.67
C ARG A 87 -5.36 -8.40 1.14
N ALA A 88 -5.47 -8.66 2.45
CA ALA A 88 -6.63 -9.37 2.99
C ALA A 88 -7.91 -8.55 2.82
N TYR A 89 -7.85 -7.25 3.11
CA TYR A 89 -8.98 -6.33 2.96
C TYR A 89 -9.53 -6.30 1.53
N ILE A 90 -8.67 -6.22 0.51
CA ILE A 90 -9.13 -6.24 -0.89
C ILE A 90 -9.80 -7.56 -1.26
N ARG A 91 -9.24 -8.69 -0.85
CA ARG A 91 -9.85 -10.01 -1.10
C ARG A 91 -11.22 -10.16 -0.46
N GLU A 92 -11.39 -9.62 0.75
CA GLU A 92 -12.68 -9.59 1.45
C GLU A 92 -13.70 -8.77 0.66
N MET A 93 -13.35 -7.54 0.26
CA MET A 93 -14.21 -6.70 -0.56
C MET A 93 -14.58 -7.36 -1.91
N GLU A 94 -13.60 -7.97 -2.60
CA GLU A 94 -13.87 -8.71 -3.85
C GLU A 94 -14.92 -9.81 -3.65
N THR A 95 -14.81 -10.53 -2.52
CA THR A 95 -15.76 -11.61 -2.17
C THR A 95 -17.16 -11.04 -1.89
N GLU A 96 -17.24 -9.91 -1.18
CA GLU A 96 -18.52 -9.24 -0.89
C GLU A 96 -19.22 -8.79 -2.18
N TYR A 97 -18.52 -8.09 -3.07
CA TYR A 97 -19.06 -7.63 -4.35
C TYR A 97 -19.47 -8.80 -5.26
N ALA A 98 -18.67 -9.87 -5.32
CA ALA A 98 -19.03 -11.06 -6.09
C ALA A 98 -20.32 -11.71 -5.55
N GLY A 99 -20.48 -11.76 -4.22
CA GLY A 99 -21.69 -12.27 -3.58
C GLY A 99 -22.92 -11.39 -3.82
N GLU A 100 -22.76 -10.06 -3.86
CA GLU A 100 -23.85 -9.13 -4.20
C GLU A 100 -24.31 -9.30 -5.65
N LEU A 101 -23.38 -9.38 -6.61
CA LEU A 101 -23.70 -9.60 -8.02
C LEU A 101 -24.48 -10.89 -8.26
N GLN A 102 -24.12 -11.98 -7.56
CA GLN A 102 -24.85 -13.25 -7.63
C GLN A 102 -26.29 -13.12 -7.10
N ARG A 103 -26.52 -12.31 -6.05
CA ARG A 103 -27.86 -12.10 -5.49
C ARG A 103 -28.73 -11.20 -6.35
N THR A 104 -28.16 -10.20 -7.01
CA THR A 104 -28.92 -9.26 -7.87
C THR A 104 -29.18 -9.79 -9.28
N GLY A 105 -28.44 -10.83 -9.70
CA GLY A 105 -28.62 -11.50 -10.99
C GLY A 105 -29.58 -12.69 -10.99
N ALA A 106 -30.17 -13.03 -9.84
CA ALA A 106 -31.18 -14.09 -9.64
C ALA A 106 -32.59 -13.48 -9.53
#